data_AF-A0A290S922-F1
#
_entry.id   AF-A0A290S922-F1
#
_cell.length_a   1.000
_cell.length_b   1.000
_cell.length_c   1.000
_cell.angle_alpha   90.00
_cell.angle_beta   90.00
_cell.angle_gamma   90.00
#
_symmetry.space_group_name_H-M   'P 1'
#
loop_
_entity.id
_entity.type
_entity.pdbx_description
1 polymer ?
#
loop_
_entity_poly.entity_id
_entity_poly.type
_entity_poly.pdbx_seq_one_letter_code
_entity_poly.pdbx_strand_id
1 'polypeptide(L)'
;MQFKDRITLAFSGASGAPYGLRLLEVLLEQQFQVYVLISSAARVVLDTESNIKLSGNEDKATEQLSALFNAKPEQLKVYGKDNWFSPVASGSAAPKKMVVCPCSAGSVSAIAVGASDNLLERAADVVIKERGQLILVPRETPFNEIHLENMLKLSRLGVTIMPAAPGFYHKPQSIEDLVDFMVARILDHLNIEHNLTKRWGYGEGK
;
A
#
# COMPACT_ATOMS: atom_id res chain seq x y z
N MET A 1 15.98 -1.16 18.31
CA MET A 1 16.25 -2.19 17.27
C MET A 1 16.41 -1.48 15.94
N GLN A 2 17.29 -1.95 15.03
CA GLN A 2 17.47 -1.32 13.72
C GLN A 2 16.67 -2.10 12.67
N PHE A 3 15.62 -1.49 12.11
CA PHE A 3 14.88 -2.02 10.96
C PHE A 3 15.65 -1.77 9.66
N LYS A 4 15.41 -2.57 8.61
CA LYS A 4 16.17 -2.48 7.34
C LYS A 4 15.98 -1.13 6.65
N ASP A 5 14.73 -0.68 6.57
CA ASP A 5 14.31 0.60 5.99
C ASP A 5 12.88 0.93 6.44
N ARG A 6 12.35 2.08 6.02
CA ARG A 6 10.98 2.53 6.29
C ARG A 6 10.15 2.57 5.01
N ILE A 7 8.89 2.16 5.12
CA ILE A 7 7.91 2.23 4.02
C ILE A 7 6.61 2.83 4.55
N THR A 8 6.00 3.72 3.78
CA THR A 8 4.62 4.16 4.04
C THR A 8 3.66 3.23 3.31
N LEU A 9 2.72 2.63 4.03
CA LEU A 9 1.64 1.83 3.47
C LEU A 9 0.30 2.49 3.78
N ALA A 10 -0.46 2.82 2.74
CA ALA A 10 -1.76 3.46 2.88
C ALA A 10 -2.89 2.57 2.38
N PHE A 11 -3.96 2.49 3.16
CA PHE A 11 -5.21 1.83 2.81
C PHE A 11 -6.26 2.90 2.48
N SER A 12 -6.82 2.81 1.28
CA SER A 12 -7.95 3.65 0.85
C SER A 12 -9.20 2.80 0.59
N GLY A 13 -10.33 3.46 0.29
CA GLY A 13 -11.66 2.83 0.29
C GLY A 13 -12.01 1.99 -0.94
N ALA A 14 -11.05 1.31 -1.57
CA ALA A 14 -11.36 0.32 -2.60
C ALA A 14 -11.40 -1.09 -2.00
N SER A 15 -12.27 -1.97 -2.53
CA SER A 15 -12.20 -3.41 -2.25
C SER A 15 -10.83 -3.99 -2.60
N GLY A 16 -10.42 -5.03 -1.89
CA GLY A 16 -9.09 -5.63 -1.95
C GLY A 16 -8.29 -5.45 -0.67
N ALA A 17 -8.95 -5.36 0.49
CA ALA A 17 -8.27 -5.33 1.79
C ALA A 17 -7.22 -6.44 1.97
N PRO A 18 -7.43 -7.70 1.51
CA PRO A 18 -6.44 -8.76 1.61
C PRO A 18 -5.07 -8.42 1.00
N TYR A 19 -5.02 -7.67 -0.11
CA TYR A 19 -3.74 -7.30 -0.73
C TYR A 19 -2.90 -6.40 0.19
N GLY A 20 -3.52 -5.40 0.82
CA GLY A 20 -2.83 -4.48 1.72
C GLY A 20 -2.41 -5.17 3.03
N LEU A 21 -3.27 -6.04 3.57
CA LEU A 21 -2.99 -6.81 4.78
C LEU A 21 -1.83 -7.79 4.57
N ARG A 22 -1.84 -8.54 3.46
CA ARG A 22 -0.77 -9.46 3.12
C ARG A 22 0.54 -8.74 2.83
N LEU A 23 0.51 -7.57 2.18
CA LEU A 23 1.70 -6.74 2.01
C LEU A 23 2.25 -6.27 3.37
N LEU A 24 1.39 -5.82 4.28
CA LEU A 24 1.80 -5.41 5.62
C LEU A 24 2.50 -6.55 6.37
N GLU A 25 1.89 -7.73 6.37
CA GLU A 25 2.45 -8.95 6.97
C GLU A 25 3.87 -9.22 6.48
N VAL A 26 4.05 -9.31 5.15
CA VAL A 26 5.36 -9.66 4.56
C VAL A 26 6.41 -8.58 4.81
N LEU A 27 6.04 -7.29 4.81
CA LEU A 27 6.96 -6.21 5.16
C LEU A 27 7.45 -6.30 6.61
N LEU A 28 6.56 -6.65 7.54
CA LEU A 28 6.89 -6.81 8.95
C LEU A 28 7.79 -8.05 9.17
N GLU A 29 7.47 -9.18 8.55
CA GLU A 29 8.31 -10.39 8.58
C GLU A 29 9.73 -10.09 8.06
N GLN A 30 9.83 -9.31 6.99
CA GLN A 30 11.08 -8.88 6.35
C GLN A 30 11.86 -7.80 7.14
N GLN A 31 11.41 -7.41 8.33
CA GLN A 31 12.06 -6.46 9.23
C GLN A 31 12.08 -5.01 8.72
N PHE A 32 11.07 -4.61 7.96
CA PHE A 32 10.83 -3.20 7.63
C PHE A 32 10.02 -2.52 8.74
N GLN A 33 10.25 -1.21 8.90
CA GLN A 33 9.38 -0.34 9.69
C GLN A 33 8.29 0.22 8.76
N VAL A 34 7.03 0.15 9.18
CA VAL A 34 5.88 0.52 8.34
C VAL A 34 5.08 1.64 9.00
N TYR A 35 4.94 2.76 8.28
CA TYR A 35 4.03 3.84 8.64
C TYR A 35 2.71 3.62 7.91
N VAL A 36 1.64 3.41 8.67
CA VAL A 36 0.34 3.01 8.14
C VAL A 36 -0.62 4.19 8.13
N LEU A 37 -1.24 4.45 6.99
CA LEU A 37 -2.30 5.45 6.81
C LEU A 37 -3.59 4.75 6.41
N ILE A 38 -4.71 5.07 7.04
CA ILE A 38 -5.98 4.38 6.79
C ILE A 38 -7.08 5.42 6.66
N SER A 39 -7.77 5.46 5.51
CA SER A 39 -8.94 6.33 5.34
C SER A 39 -10.14 5.83 6.15
N SER A 40 -11.16 6.67 6.33
CA SER A 40 -12.42 6.23 6.95
C SER A 40 -13.09 5.13 6.13
N ALA A 41 -13.16 5.30 4.81
CA ALA A 41 -13.71 4.29 3.90
C ALA A 41 -12.93 2.96 3.93
N ALA A 42 -11.59 3.02 4.04
CA ALA A 42 -10.77 1.82 4.15
C ALA A 42 -11.10 0.99 5.40
N ARG A 43 -11.45 1.63 6.54
CA ARG A 43 -11.90 0.92 7.75
C ARG A 43 -13.19 0.14 7.52
N VAL A 44 -14.13 0.72 6.75
CA VAL A 44 -15.38 0.03 6.38
C VAL A 44 -15.07 -1.18 5.50
N VAL A 45 -14.16 -1.05 4.53
CA VAL A 45 -13.74 -2.17 3.68
C VAL A 45 -13.04 -3.26 4.48
N LEU A 46 -12.11 -2.90 5.39
CA LEU A 46 -11.41 -3.85 6.26
C LEU A 46 -12.35 -4.66 7.15
N ASP A 47 -13.37 -4.01 7.72
CA ASP A 47 -14.40 -4.69 8.50
C ASP A 47 -15.22 -5.63 7.62
N THR A 48 -15.66 -5.15 6.46
CA THR A 48 -16.54 -5.90 5.56
C THR A 48 -15.85 -7.11 4.92
N GLU A 49 -14.60 -6.97 4.48
CA GLU A 49 -13.91 -7.99 3.69
C GLU A 49 -13.02 -8.90 4.52
N SER A 50 -12.64 -8.49 5.72
CA SER A 50 -11.66 -9.21 6.54
C SER A 50 -12.03 -9.28 8.01
N ASN A 51 -13.20 -8.77 8.42
CA ASN A 51 -13.66 -8.73 9.82
C ASN A 51 -12.68 -8.02 10.76
N ILE A 52 -11.92 -7.05 10.24
CA ILE A 52 -10.94 -6.28 11.01
C ILE A 52 -11.51 -4.90 11.34
N LYS A 53 -11.93 -4.73 12.60
CA LYS A 53 -12.45 -3.46 13.14
C LYS A 53 -11.34 -2.61 13.75
N LEU A 54 -10.77 -1.72 12.96
CA LEU A 54 -9.74 -0.78 13.43
C LEU A 54 -10.35 0.48 14.05
N SER A 55 -9.73 0.94 15.13
CA SER A 55 -10.07 2.21 15.76
C SER A 55 -9.81 3.41 14.85
N GLY A 56 -10.59 4.48 15.04
CA GLY A 56 -10.27 5.80 14.49
C GLY A 56 -9.12 6.50 15.21
N ASN A 57 -8.83 6.09 16.46
CA ASN A 57 -7.68 6.59 17.21
C ASN A 57 -6.39 5.88 16.76
N GLU A 58 -5.35 6.66 16.47
CA GLU A 58 -4.12 6.15 15.86
C GLU A 58 -3.30 5.23 16.77
N ASP A 59 -3.27 5.48 18.09
CA ASP A 59 -2.53 4.64 19.04
C ASP A 59 -3.23 3.29 19.21
N LYS A 60 -4.55 3.29 19.38
CA LYS A 60 -5.34 2.06 19.44
C LYS A 60 -5.25 1.25 18.15
N ALA A 61 -5.31 1.92 16.99
CA ALA A 61 -5.14 1.24 15.70
C ALA A 61 -3.73 0.65 15.54
N THR A 62 -2.71 1.33 16.06
CA THR A 62 -1.33 0.83 16.12
C THR A 62 -1.25 -0.43 16.97
N GLU A 63 -1.84 -0.42 18.16
CA GLU A 63 -1.88 -1.59 19.05
C GLU A 63 -2.61 -2.77 18.40
N GLN A 64 -3.78 -2.53 17.80
CA GLN A 64 -4.58 -3.57 17.14
C GLN A 64 -3.83 -4.24 15.99
N LEU A 65 -3.20 -3.46 15.09
CA LEU A 65 -2.43 -4.02 13.98
C LEU A 65 -1.14 -4.68 14.47
N SER A 66 -0.46 -4.10 15.48
CA SER A 66 0.74 -4.71 16.04
C SER A 66 0.45 -6.06 16.68
N ALA A 67 -0.68 -6.20 17.38
CA ALA A 67 -1.13 -7.48 17.94
C ALA A 67 -1.51 -8.48 16.84
N LEU A 68 -2.24 -8.04 15.81
CA LEU A 68 -2.67 -8.91 14.71
C LEU A 68 -1.49 -9.52 13.93
N PHE A 69 -0.42 -8.74 13.72
CA PHE A 69 0.74 -9.15 12.93
C PHE A 69 2.00 -9.46 13.76
N ASN A 70 1.87 -9.54 15.10
CA ASN A 70 3.01 -9.73 16.02
C ASN A 70 4.18 -8.76 15.75
N ALA A 71 3.88 -7.49 15.48
CA ALA A 71 4.88 -6.49 15.14
C ALA A 71 5.80 -6.19 16.35
N LYS A 72 7.09 -5.98 16.09
CA LYS A 72 8.04 -5.57 17.12
C LYS A 72 7.73 -4.14 17.61
N PRO A 73 8.17 -3.76 18.82
CA PRO A 73 8.05 -2.37 19.28
C PRO A 73 8.59 -1.38 18.24
N GLU A 74 7.81 -0.34 17.96
CA GLU A 74 8.10 0.72 16.97
C GLU A 74 8.18 0.27 15.49
N GLN A 75 7.95 -1.02 15.19
CA GLN A 75 7.99 -1.52 13.83
C GLN A 75 6.81 -1.03 12.99
N LEU A 76 5.65 -0.86 13.63
CA LEU A 76 4.42 -0.39 12.99
C LEU A 76 3.93 0.86 13.72
N LYS A 77 3.58 1.91 12.99
CA LYS A 77 2.88 3.08 13.53
C LYS A 77 1.77 3.51 12.59
N VAL A 78 0.55 3.59 13.10
CA VAL A 78 -0.57 4.22 12.40
C VAL A 78 -0.54 5.71 12.67
N TYR A 79 -0.77 6.52 11.64
CA TYR A 79 -1.02 7.96 11.79
C TYR A 79 -2.44 8.31 11.39
N GLY A 80 -3.07 9.20 12.16
CA GLY A 80 -4.41 9.71 11.93
C GLY A 80 -4.50 10.57 10.67
N LYS A 81 -5.72 10.70 10.14
CA LYS A 81 -6.04 11.42 8.89
C LYS A 81 -5.43 12.83 8.84
N ASP A 82 -5.45 13.54 9.98
CA ASP A 82 -5.05 14.94 10.07
C ASP A 82 -3.79 15.14 10.95
N ASN A 83 -3.01 14.07 11.16
CA ASN A 83 -1.77 14.16 11.96
C ASN A 83 -0.61 14.73 11.13
N TRP A 84 -0.60 16.06 10.96
CA TRP A 84 0.41 16.78 10.19
C TRP A 84 1.81 16.80 10.82
N PHE A 85 1.95 16.39 12.08
CA PHE A 85 3.25 16.22 12.75
C PHE A 85 3.90 14.86 12.46
N SER A 86 3.20 13.98 11.73
CA SER A 86 3.78 12.72 11.26
C SER A 86 4.99 12.94 10.34
N PRO A 87 6.03 12.08 10.40
CA PRO A 87 7.17 12.14 9.49
C PRO A 87 6.76 12.13 8.01
N VAL A 88 5.67 11.44 7.66
CA VAL A 88 5.20 11.30 6.27
C VAL A 88 4.67 12.61 5.68
N ALA A 89 4.38 13.63 6.50
CA ALA A 89 3.86 14.92 6.04
C ALA A 89 4.95 15.87 5.49
N SER A 90 6.23 15.55 5.71
CA SER A 90 7.37 16.41 5.36
C SER A 90 8.42 15.67 4.54
N GLY A 91 8.89 16.30 3.45
CA GLY A 91 9.96 15.75 2.60
C GLY A 91 11.30 15.58 3.32
N SER A 92 11.54 16.30 4.42
CA SER A 92 12.76 16.14 5.22
C SER A 92 12.81 14.86 6.05
N ALA A 93 11.66 14.21 6.29
CA ALA A 93 11.54 13.09 7.22
C ALA A 93 10.83 11.86 6.63
N ALA A 94 10.02 12.04 5.59
CA ALA A 94 9.19 10.98 5.02
C ALA A 94 10.03 9.82 4.45
N PRO A 95 9.55 8.58 4.57
CA PRO A 95 10.09 7.47 3.78
C PRO A 95 10.04 7.77 2.28
N LYS A 96 11.07 7.37 1.54
CA LYS A 96 11.12 7.55 0.08
C LYS A 96 10.27 6.55 -0.69
N LYS A 97 9.73 5.53 -0.02
CA LYS A 97 8.91 4.47 -0.61
C LYS A 97 7.52 4.50 0.00
N MET A 98 6.50 4.60 -0.85
CA MET A 98 5.11 4.58 -0.45
C MET A 98 4.28 3.68 -1.37
N VAL A 99 3.39 2.90 -0.76
CA VAL A 99 2.39 2.09 -1.47
C VAL A 99 1.00 2.47 -0.98
N VAL A 100 0.06 2.70 -1.91
CA VAL A 100 -1.37 2.78 -1.59
C VAL A 100 -2.03 1.49 -2.05
N CYS A 101 -2.37 0.60 -1.12
CA CYS A 101 -2.90 -0.73 -1.39
C CYS A 101 -3.99 -1.11 -0.37
N PRO A 102 -5.27 -1.27 -0.81
CA PRO A 102 -5.79 -0.91 -2.13
C PRO A 102 -5.93 0.61 -2.33
N CYS A 103 -5.91 1.05 -3.60
CA CYS A 103 -6.09 2.45 -4.01
C CYS A 103 -7.47 2.66 -4.65
N SER A 104 -8.29 3.57 -4.13
CA SER A 104 -9.57 3.95 -4.71
C SER A 104 -9.39 4.95 -5.84
N ALA A 105 -10.31 4.95 -6.81
CA ALA A 105 -10.30 5.94 -7.88
C ALA A 105 -10.35 7.39 -7.34
N GLY A 106 -11.02 7.60 -6.21
CA GLY A 106 -11.02 8.88 -5.49
C GLY A 106 -9.64 9.29 -4.99
N SER A 107 -8.90 8.38 -4.35
CA SER A 107 -7.51 8.65 -3.94
C SER A 107 -6.57 8.83 -5.14
N VAL A 108 -6.74 8.06 -6.22
CA VAL A 108 -6.01 8.28 -7.48
C VAL A 108 -6.26 9.71 -7.99
N SER A 109 -7.51 10.15 -8.04
CA SER A 109 -7.87 11.50 -8.48
C SER A 109 -7.26 12.57 -7.60
N ALA A 110 -7.39 12.45 -6.27
CA ALA A 110 -6.86 13.43 -5.32
C ALA A 110 -5.33 13.57 -5.42
N ILE A 111 -4.61 12.46 -5.55
CA ILE A 111 -3.15 12.47 -5.75
C ILE A 111 -2.81 13.07 -7.13
N ALA A 112 -3.55 12.73 -8.19
CA ALA A 112 -3.31 13.24 -9.54
C ALA A 112 -3.46 14.77 -9.63
N VAL A 113 -4.36 15.37 -8.86
CA VAL A 113 -4.57 16.83 -8.83
C VAL A 113 -3.78 17.54 -7.74
N GLY A 114 -3.07 16.80 -6.88
CA GLY A 114 -2.31 17.36 -5.76
C GLY A 114 -3.20 17.98 -4.68
N ALA A 115 -4.38 17.39 -4.42
CA ALA A 115 -5.36 17.93 -3.48
C ALA A 115 -4.78 18.10 -2.07
N SER A 116 -4.08 17.07 -1.59
CA SER A 116 -3.40 17.08 -0.28
C SER A 116 -4.34 17.45 0.89
N ASP A 117 -5.60 17.04 0.82
CA ASP A 117 -6.65 17.39 1.79
C ASP A 117 -6.58 16.55 3.07
N ASN A 118 -5.75 15.50 3.08
CA ASN A 118 -5.48 14.65 4.24
C ASN A 118 -4.07 14.06 4.19
N LEU A 119 -3.64 13.42 5.28
CA LEU A 119 -2.29 12.89 5.43
C LEU A 119 -1.92 11.81 4.39
N LEU A 120 -2.87 11.01 3.90
CA LEU A 120 -2.62 10.01 2.85
C LEU A 120 -2.23 10.70 1.54
N GLU A 121 -3.02 11.69 1.12
CA GLU A 121 -2.77 12.45 -0.10
C GLU A 121 -1.50 13.27 0.03
N ARG A 122 -1.29 13.92 1.19
CA ARG A 122 -0.07 14.68 1.48
C ARG A 122 1.17 13.81 1.44
N ALA A 123 1.14 12.61 2.03
CA ALA A 123 2.27 11.69 1.99
C ALA A 123 2.63 11.30 0.55
N ALA A 124 1.63 11.05 -0.29
CA ALA A 124 1.85 10.76 -1.70
C ALA A 124 2.45 11.97 -2.45
N ASP A 125 1.93 13.17 -2.23
CA ASP A 125 2.46 14.42 -2.78
C ASP A 125 3.92 14.67 -2.35
N VAL A 126 4.23 14.40 -1.08
CA VAL A 126 5.60 14.46 -0.55
C VAL A 126 6.52 13.46 -1.28
N VAL A 127 6.10 12.22 -1.46
CA VAL A 127 6.92 11.23 -2.17
C VAL A 127 7.14 11.63 -3.64
N ILE A 128 6.11 12.15 -4.31
CA ILE A 128 6.22 12.62 -5.70
C ILE A 128 7.22 13.79 -5.80
N LYS A 129 7.07 14.84 -4.99
CA LYS A 129 7.93 16.04 -5.08
C LYS A 129 9.38 15.76 -4.69
N GLU A 130 9.62 14.81 -3.79
CA GLU A 130 10.96 14.36 -3.39
C GLU A 130 11.55 13.30 -4.35
N ARG A 131 10.86 13.02 -5.47
CA ARG A 131 11.27 12.03 -6.47
C ARG A 131 11.52 10.64 -5.87
N GLY A 132 10.70 10.28 -4.89
CA GLY A 132 10.66 8.94 -4.30
C GLY A 132 9.90 7.95 -5.19
N GLN A 133 9.66 6.77 -4.64
CA GLN A 133 8.93 5.69 -5.28
C GLN A 133 7.51 5.61 -4.71
N LEU A 134 6.52 5.94 -5.54
CA LEU A 134 5.10 5.78 -5.22
C LEU A 134 4.50 4.67 -6.10
N ILE A 135 3.85 3.71 -5.45
CA ILE A 135 3.08 2.65 -6.11
C ILE A 135 1.61 2.80 -5.72
N LEU A 136 0.72 2.94 -6.69
CA LEU A 136 -0.72 2.92 -6.49
C LEU A 136 -1.27 1.61 -7.00
N VAL A 137 -2.08 0.95 -6.16
CA VAL A 137 -2.70 -0.34 -6.49
C VAL A 137 -4.21 -0.16 -6.72
N PRO A 138 -4.64 0.42 -7.85
CA PRO A 138 -6.05 0.70 -8.09
C PRO A 138 -6.84 -0.62 -8.21
N ARG A 139 -7.98 -0.68 -7.52
CA ARG A 139 -8.96 -1.76 -7.69
C ARG A 139 -10.29 -1.15 -8.09
N GLU A 140 -10.56 -1.19 -9.39
CA GLU A 140 -11.79 -0.71 -10.02
C GLU A 140 -11.99 -1.43 -11.35
N THR A 141 -13.24 -1.65 -11.75
CA THR A 141 -13.59 -2.09 -13.11
C THR A 141 -15.10 -1.88 -13.36
N PRO A 142 -15.51 -1.34 -14.52
CA PRO A 142 -14.67 -0.82 -15.62
C PRO A 142 -13.98 0.51 -15.24
N PHE A 143 -12.92 0.86 -15.97
CA PHE A 143 -12.35 2.20 -15.90
C PHE A 143 -13.12 3.16 -16.83
N ASN A 144 -13.47 4.33 -16.31
CA ASN A 144 -13.92 5.45 -17.15
C ASN A 144 -12.72 6.32 -17.59
N GLU A 145 -12.97 7.27 -18.48
CA GLU A 145 -11.94 8.17 -19.01
C GLU A 145 -11.24 8.99 -17.92
N ILE A 146 -11.98 9.47 -16.91
CA ILE A 146 -11.42 10.23 -15.78
C ILE A 146 -10.40 9.39 -15.00
N HIS A 147 -10.71 8.12 -14.75
CA HIS A 147 -9.80 7.19 -14.08
C HIS A 147 -8.52 7.00 -14.91
N LEU A 148 -8.67 6.77 -16.22
CA LEU A 148 -7.55 6.55 -17.13
C LEU A 148 -6.66 7.79 -17.27
N GLU A 149 -7.24 8.98 -17.41
CA GLU A 149 -6.50 10.25 -17.50
C GLU A 149 -5.70 10.53 -16.22
N ASN A 150 -6.30 10.33 -15.05
CA ASN A 150 -5.61 10.51 -13.77
C ASN A 150 -4.47 9.50 -13.60
N MET A 151 -4.71 8.23 -13.91
CA MET A 151 -3.67 7.20 -13.88
C MET A 151 -2.54 7.49 -14.88
N LEU A 152 -2.86 7.93 -16.10
CA LEU A 152 -1.88 8.30 -17.12
C LEU A 152 -1.04 9.50 -16.67
N LYS A 153 -1.68 10.54 -16.12
CA LYS A 153 -0.99 11.72 -15.59
C LYS A 153 0.04 11.33 -14.54
N LEU A 154 -0.36 10.52 -13.56
CA LEU A 154 0.52 10.04 -12.49
C LEU A 154 1.64 9.14 -13.04
N SER A 155 1.33 8.25 -13.97
CA SER A 155 2.33 7.39 -14.62
C SER A 155 3.41 8.20 -15.33
N ARG A 156 3.04 9.30 -16.02
CA ARG A 156 4.01 10.23 -16.65
C ARG A 156 4.91 10.95 -15.65
N LEU A 157 4.51 11.05 -14.38
CA LEU A 157 5.33 11.60 -13.30
C LEU A 157 6.25 10.56 -12.63
N GLY A 158 6.24 9.31 -13.10
CA GLY A 158 7.04 8.22 -12.54
C GLY A 158 6.33 7.42 -11.43
N VAL A 159 5.06 7.70 -11.15
CA VAL A 159 4.25 6.89 -10.24
C VAL A 159 3.94 5.55 -10.90
N THR A 160 4.15 4.45 -10.19
CA THR A 160 3.76 3.12 -10.70
C THR A 160 2.27 2.91 -10.50
N ILE A 161 1.52 2.78 -11.60
CA ILE A 161 0.13 2.35 -11.58
C ILE A 161 0.10 0.82 -11.73
N MET A 162 -0.29 0.13 -10.67
CA MET A 162 -0.29 -1.34 -10.60
C MET A 162 -1.70 -1.85 -10.27
N PRO A 163 -2.63 -1.93 -11.23
CA PRO A 163 -3.99 -2.38 -10.95
C PRO A 163 -4.00 -3.76 -10.27
N ALA A 164 -4.95 -3.97 -9.36
CA ALA A 164 -5.16 -5.27 -8.70
C ALA A 164 -5.77 -6.29 -9.70
N ALA A 165 -4.95 -6.76 -10.62
CA ALA A 165 -5.29 -7.65 -11.72
C ALA A 165 -4.33 -8.87 -11.71
N PRO A 166 -4.54 -9.84 -10.79
CA PRO A 166 -3.62 -10.96 -10.64
C PRO A 166 -3.61 -11.87 -11.87
N GLY A 167 -2.42 -12.33 -12.26
CA GLY A 167 -2.22 -13.23 -13.40
C GLY A 167 -2.43 -14.69 -13.02
N PHE A 168 -2.89 -15.52 -13.95
CA PHE A 168 -3.21 -16.94 -13.70
C PHE A 168 -2.15 -17.92 -14.22
N TYR A 169 -1.05 -17.41 -14.78
CA TYR A 169 -0.02 -18.25 -15.42
C TYR A 169 0.78 -19.13 -14.44
N HIS A 170 0.67 -18.88 -13.15
CA HIS A 170 1.23 -19.72 -12.08
C HIS A 170 0.27 -20.80 -11.57
N LYS A 171 -0.91 -20.95 -12.20
CA LYS A 171 -1.96 -21.92 -11.85
C LYS A 171 -2.38 -21.86 -10.37
N PRO A 172 -2.89 -20.70 -9.89
CA PRO A 172 -3.33 -20.54 -8.51
C PRO A 172 -4.34 -21.62 -8.12
N GLN A 173 -4.20 -22.16 -6.92
CA GLN A 173 -5.10 -23.13 -6.30
C GLN A 173 -5.99 -22.49 -5.24
N SER A 174 -5.67 -21.27 -4.79
CA SER A 174 -6.44 -20.54 -3.80
C SER A 174 -6.56 -19.03 -4.11
N ILE A 175 -7.36 -18.34 -3.31
CA ILE A 175 -7.46 -16.87 -3.37
C ILE A 175 -6.15 -16.25 -2.87
N GLU A 176 -5.54 -16.86 -1.87
CA GLU A 176 -4.26 -16.44 -1.30
C GLU A 176 -3.15 -16.43 -2.36
N ASP A 177 -3.15 -17.38 -3.30
CA ASP A 177 -2.19 -17.38 -4.42
C ASP A 177 -2.35 -16.14 -5.32
N LEU A 178 -3.60 -15.70 -5.56
CA LEU A 178 -3.89 -14.49 -6.32
C LEU A 178 -3.50 -13.22 -5.54
N VAL A 179 -3.67 -13.23 -4.22
CA VAL A 179 -3.20 -12.16 -3.34
C VAL A 179 -1.68 -12.07 -3.36
N ASP A 180 -1.00 -13.20 -3.18
CA ASP A 180 0.46 -13.32 -3.17
C ASP A 180 1.06 -12.94 -4.53
N PHE A 181 0.35 -13.16 -5.64
CA PHE A 181 0.74 -12.65 -6.94
C PHE A 181 0.90 -11.12 -6.94
N MET A 182 -0.13 -10.40 -6.48
CA MET A 182 -0.08 -8.93 -6.47
C MET A 182 0.95 -8.43 -5.48
N VAL A 183 1.03 -9.03 -4.29
CA VAL A 183 2.01 -8.65 -3.26
C VAL A 183 3.44 -8.89 -3.74
N ALA A 184 3.72 -10.01 -4.41
CA ALA A 184 5.00 -10.28 -5.04
C ALA A 184 5.39 -9.17 -6.04
N ARG A 185 4.47 -8.75 -6.92
CA ARG A 185 4.74 -7.67 -7.88
C ARG A 185 5.05 -6.34 -7.19
N ILE A 186 4.40 -6.03 -6.08
CA ILE A 186 4.70 -4.83 -5.28
C ILE A 186 6.10 -4.94 -4.68
N LEU A 187 6.44 -6.07 -4.06
CA LEU A 187 7.75 -6.31 -3.45
C LEU A 187 8.89 -6.29 -4.47
N ASP A 188 8.70 -6.89 -5.64
CA ASP A 188 9.61 -6.81 -6.79
C ASP A 188 9.93 -5.34 -7.14
N HIS A 189 8.90 -4.50 -7.28
CA HIS A 189 9.08 -3.09 -7.60
C HIS A 189 9.78 -2.32 -6.46
N LEU A 190 9.52 -2.67 -5.20
CA LEU A 190 10.21 -2.09 -4.04
C LEU A 190 11.67 -2.58 -3.89
N ASN A 191 12.10 -3.53 -4.73
CA ASN A 191 13.37 -4.25 -4.66
C ASN A 191 13.53 -4.98 -3.31
N ILE A 192 12.48 -5.69 -2.89
CA ILE A 192 12.46 -6.49 -1.67
C ILE A 192 12.41 -7.97 -2.06
N GLU A 193 13.41 -8.74 -1.63
CA GLU A 193 13.45 -10.19 -1.88
C GLU A 193 12.29 -10.91 -1.19
N HIS A 194 11.67 -11.84 -1.91
CA HIS A 194 10.56 -12.64 -1.40
C HIS A 194 10.49 -14.00 -2.08
N ASN A 195 9.81 -14.95 -1.45
CA ASN A 195 9.57 -16.29 -1.98
C ASN A 195 8.08 -16.59 -2.25
N LEU A 196 7.23 -15.55 -2.26
CA LEU A 196 5.77 -15.67 -2.48
C LEU A 196 5.39 -16.29 -3.83
N THR A 197 6.15 -15.98 -4.88
CA THR A 197 5.94 -16.53 -6.22
C THR A 197 7.27 -16.96 -6.84
N LYS A 198 7.21 -17.91 -7.78
CA LYS A 198 8.39 -18.29 -8.57
C LYS A 198 8.65 -17.23 -9.63
N ARG A 199 9.91 -16.82 -9.80
CA ARG A 199 10.30 -15.91 -10.88
C ARG A 199 10.06 -16.57 -12.24
N TRP A 200 9.27 -15.91 -13.08
CA TRP A 200 9.04 -16.37 -14.45
C TRP A 200 10.37 -16.44 -15.23
N GLY A 201 10.58 -17.52 -15.98
CA GLY A 201 11.80 -17.74 -16.77
C GLY A 201 12.98 -18.39 -16.03
N TYR A 202 12.91 -18.55 -14.70
CA TYR A 202 13.95 -19.22 -13.90
C TYR A 202 13.61 -20.69 -13.55
N GLY A 203 12.80 -21.34 -14.38
CA GLY A 203 12.56 -22.78 -14.30
C GLY A 203 13.50 -23.54 -15.21
N GLU A 204 14.15 -24.58 -14.69
CA GLU A 204 14.80 -25.62 -15.50
C GLU A 204 13.81 -26.15 -16.55
N GLY A 205 14.19 -26.07 -17.81
CA GLY A 205 13.63 -26.87 -18.90
C GLY A 205 12.17 -26.62 -19.27
N LYS A 206 11.98 -25.86 -20.35
CA LYS A 206 11.28 -26.47 -21.50
C LYS A 206 12.30 -26.71 -22.58
#